data_AF-A0A094KJA6-F1
#
_entry.id   AF-A0A094KJA6-F1
#
_cell.length_a   1.000
_cell.length_b   1.000
_cell.length_c   1.000
_cell.angle_alpha   90.00
_cell.angle_beta   90.00
_cell.angle_gamma   90.00
#
_symmetry.space_group_name_H-M   'P 1'
#
loop_
_entity.id
_entity.type
_entity.pdbx_description
1 polymer ?
#
loop_
_entity_poly.entity_id
_entity_poly.type
_entity_poly.pdbx_seq_one_letter_code
_entity_poly.pdbx_strand_id
1 'polypeptide(L)'
;MNDYGISLKRQEHIAIITFERPVKQNALDQHMFDSLDKVVAELKGNLPRVIVLTGASDKAFCAGFDVNPENPLLKPLSTAMERHDKGPAYDLIHRISAPGKALEEALSLALSITQNGPRSVRHALYMIRKTGDLTTQETLELETEAAATLIASGESIHGISAFLTRQKPEFPEPGES
;
A
#
# COMPACT_ATOMS: atom_id res chain seq x y z
N MET A 1 12.14 -2.24 -28.00
CA MET A 1 11.25 -2.42 -26.84
C MET A 1 12.03 -3.20 -25.81
N ASN A 2 12.14 -2.71 -24.58
CA ASN A 2 12.78 -3.46 -23.51
C ASN A 2 11.93 -4.69 -23.19
N ASP A 3 12.58 -5.82 -22.90
CA ASP A 3 12.00 -7.13 -22.58
C ASP A 3 11.61 -7.28 -21.10
N TYR A 4 11.69 -6.19 -20.33
CA TYR A 4 11.38 -6.10 -18.91
C TYR A 4 10.64 -4.81 -18.59
N GLY A 5 10.00 -4.75 -17.42
CA GLY A 5 9.27 -3.56 -16.98
C GLY A 5 8.50 -3.79 -15.69
N ILE A 6 7.39 -3.08 -15.56
CA ILE A 6 6.45 -3.23 -14.45
C ILE A 6 5.06 -3.46 -15.02
N SER A 7 4.40 -4.52 -14.60
CA SER A 7 3.04 -4.85 -15.00
C SER A 7 2.04 -4.52 -13.90
N LEU A 8 0.80 -4.23 -14.32
CA LEU A 8 -0.34 -3.99 -13.43
C LEU A 8 -1.44 -4.99 -13.76
N LYS A 9 -1.90 -5.72 -12.75
CA LYS A 9 -3.09 -6.58 -12.82
C LYS A 9 -4.13 -6.11 -11.81
N ARG A 10 -5.34 -5.82 -12.27
CA ARG A 10 -6.48 -5.51 -11.39
C ARG A 10 -7.30 -6.77 -11.10
N GLN A 11 -7.66 -6.95 -9.84
CA GLN A 11 -8.56 -8.00 -9.36
C GLN A 11 -9.55 -7.34 -8.40
N GLU A 12 -10.78 -7.08 -8.88
CA GLU A 12 -11.79 -6.32 -8.16
C GLU A 12 -11.21 -5.00 -7.63
N HIS A 13 -11.12 -4.85 -6.30
CA HIS A 13 -10.65 -3.66 -5.61
C HIS A 13 -9.13 -3.66 -5.34
N ILE A 14 -8.40 -4.67 -5.81
CA ILE A 14 -6.97 -4.85 -5.57
C ILE A 14 -6.19 -4.61 -6.87
N ALA A 15 -5.13 -3.81 -6.79
CA ALA A 15 -4.14 -3.67 -7.85
C ALA A 15 -2.87 -4.44 -7.46
N ILE A 16 -2.43 -5.35 -8.32
CA ILE A 16 -1.19 -6.11 -8.17
C ILE A 16 -0.18 -5.52 -9.15
N ILE A 17 0.88 -4.92 -8.63
CA ILE A 17 1.98 -4.38 -9.41
C ILE A 17 3.15 -5.36 -9.30
N THR A 18 3.63 -5.84 -10.44
CA THR A 18 4.72 -6.81 -10.50
C THR A 18 5.95 -6.19 -11.15
N PHE A 19 7.09 -6.24 -10.49
CA PHE A 19 8.38 -5.88 -11.08
C PHE A 19 8.91 -7.06 -11.89
N GLU A 20 9.10 -6.85 -13.19
CA GLU A 20 9.38 -7.90 -14.18
C GLU A 20 10.77 -7.74 -14.78
N ARG A 21 11.80 -7.72 -13.93
CA ARG A 21 13.21 -7.71 -14.36
C ARG A 21 14.04 -8.75 -13.58
N PRO A 22 13.66 -10.04 -13.63
CA PRO A 22 14.21 -11.07 -12.75
C PRO A 22 15.71 -11.30 -12.94
N VAL A 23 16.23 -11.14 -14.17
CA VAL A 23 17.67 -11.30 -14.50
C VAL A 23 18.55 -10.31 -13.72
N LYS A 24 18.00 -9.16 -13.33
CA LYS A 24 18.67 -8.13 -12.51
C LYS A 24 18.04 -8.00 -11.12
N GLN A 25 17.40 -9.07 -10.62
CA GLN A 25 16.75 -9.09 -9.30
C GLN A 25 15.76 -7.93 -9.11
N ASN A 26 15.06 -7.55 -10.19
CA ASN A 26 14.10 -6.44 -10.23
C ASN A 26 14.69 -5.06 -9.87
N ALA A 27 16.00 -4.86 -10.00
CA ALA A 27 16.65 -3.56 -9.76
C ALA A 27 16.02 -2.43 -10.59
N LEU A 28 15.81 -1.28 -9.96
CA LEU A 28 15.14 -0.11 -10.54
C LEU A 28 16.15 0.77 -11.30
N ASP A 29 16.10 0.73 -12.63
CA ASP A 29 16.74 1.71 -13.51
C ASP A 29 15.72 2.71 -14.06
N GLN A 30 16.17 3.63 -14.92
CA GLN A 30 15.30 4.65 -15.51
C GLN A 30 14.06 4.05 -16.18
N HIS A 31 14.20 2.95 -16.94
CA HIS A 31 13.07 2.32 -17.62
C HIS A 31 12.07 1.70 -16.64
N MET A 32 12.54 1.12 -15.53
CA MET A 32 11.67 0.64 -14.45
C MET A 32 10.93 1.80 -13.77
N PHE A 33 11.59 2.93 -13.51
CA PHE A 33 10.93 4.13 -12.97
C PHE A 33 9.88 4.69 -13.93
N ASP A 34 10.21 4.82 -15.21
CA ASP A 34 9.25 5.27 -16.23
C ASP A 34 8.05 4.31 -16.35
N SER A 35 8.27 3.01 -16.16
CA SER A 35 7.20 2.00 -16.13
C SER A 35 6.35 2.12 -14.86
N LEU A 36 6.96 2.40 -13.71
CA LEU A 36 6.24 2.63 -12.45
C LEU A 36 5.36 3.88 -12.55
N ASP A 37 5.88 4.97 -13.11
CA ASP A 37 5.14 6.22 -13.29
C ASP A 37 3.90 6.03 -14.16
N LYS A 38 4.01 5.23 -15.24
CA LYS A 38 2.86 4.87 -16.09
C LYS A 38 1.80 4.10 -15.30
N VAL A 39 2.22 3.11 -14.50
CA VAL A 39 1.30 2.33 -13.64
C VAL A 39 0.64 3.23 -12.61
N VAL A 40 1.39 4.10 -11.93
CA VAL A 40 0.84 5.05 -10.95
C VAL A 40 -0.13 6.03 -11.62
N ALA A 41 0.18 6.53 -12.82
CA ALA A 41 -0.71 7.40 -13.58
C ALA A 41 -2.03 6.69 -13.94
N GLU A 42 -1.96 5.42 -14.36
CA GLU A 42 -3.14 4.59 -14.61
C GLU A 42 -3.98 4.40 -13.34
N LEU A 43 -3.34 4.11 -12.20
CA LEU A 43 -4.03 3.93 -10.92
C LEU A 43 -4.71 5.23 -10.43
N LYS A 44 -4.12 6.40 -10.69
CA LYS A 44 -4.74 7.69 -10.31
C LYS A 44 -6.08 7.95 -10.99
N GLY A 45 -6.30 7.40 -12.19
CA GLY A 45 -7.59 7.51 -12.88
C GLY A 45 -8.71 6.70 -12.24
N ASN A 46 -8.37 5.60 -11.55
CA ASN A 46 -9.31 4.75 -10.81
C ASN A 46 -8.59 4.06 -9.65
N LEU A 47 -8.64 4.68 -8.46
CA LEU A 47 -7.87 4.24 -7.31
C LEU A 47 -8.38 2.90 -6.77
N PRO A 48 -7.52 1.87 -6.66
CA PRO A 48 -7.88 0.63 -5.98
C PRO A 48 -8.03 0.87 -4.46
N ARG A 49 -8.69 -0.07 -3.77
CA ARG A 49 -8.73 -0.06 -2.29
C ARG A 49 -7.37 -0.47 -1.70
N VAL A 50 -6.70 -1.43 -2.34
CA VAL A 50 -5.39 -1.96 -1.89
C VAL A 50 -4.45 -2.13 -3.08
N ILE A 51 -3.17 -1.83 -2.88
CA ILE A 51 -2.10 -2.13 -3.83
C ILE A 51 -1.20 -3.20 -3.22
N VAL A 52 -0.90 -4.25 -3.97
CA VAL A 52 0.11 -5.26 -3.65
C VAL A 52 1.28 -5.08 -4.61
N LEU A 53 2.45 -4.73 -4.07
CA LEU A 53 3.70 -4.69 -4.83
C LEU A 53 4.42 -6.04 -4.70
N THR A 54 4.86 -6.62 -5.81
CA THR A 54 5.60 -7.89 -5.80
C THR A 54 6.65 -7.97 -6.92
N GLY A 55 7.53 -8.98 -6.86
CA GLY A 55 8.52 -9.27 -7.88
C GLY A 55 8.14 -10.53 -8.68
N ALA A 56 8.47 -10.57 -9.96
CA ALA A 56 8.14 -11.70 -10.85
C ALA A 56 8.92 -13.00 -10.56
N SER A 57 9.85 -13.00 -9.59
CA SER A 57 10.72 -14.14 -9.30
C SER A 57 10.61 -14.61 -7.85
N ASP A 58 10.91 -15.88 -7.64
CA ASP A 58 11.07 -16.52 -6.33
C ASP A 58 12.38 -16.14 -5.62
N LYS A 59 13.33 -15.52 -6.34
CA LYS A 59 14.66 -15.16 -5.82
C LYS A 59 14.70 -13.82 -5.09
N ALA A 60 13.96 -12.83 -5.58
CA ALA A 60 14.02 -11.47 -5.04
C ALA A 60 12.72 -10.70 -5.32
N PHE A 61 12.32 -9.87 -4.34
CA PHE A 61 11.32 -8.82 -4.53
C PHE A 61 11.88 -7.72 -5.43
N CYS A 62 12.90 -7.01 -4.95
CA CYS A 62 13.61 -5.94 -5.63
C CYS A 62 14.97 -5.73 -4.95
N ALA A 63 16.05 -5.69 -5.74
CA ALA A 63 17.39 -5.36 -5.24
C ALA A 63 17.58 -3.85 -4.94
N GLY A 64 16.53 -3.05 -5.13
CA GLY A 64 16.56 -1.61 -4.90
C GLY A 64 17.01 -0.82 -6.13
N PHE A 65 17.37 0.44 -5.90
CA PHE A 65 17.92 1.32 -6.92
C PHE A 65 19.42 1.08 -7.10
N ASP A 66 19.99 1.57 -8.20
CA ASP A 66 21.44 1.47 -8.49
C ASP A 66 22.28 1.91 -7.29
N VAL A 67 23.05 0.96 -6.74
CA VAL A 67 23.90 1.10 -5.54
C VAL A 67 25.19 1.90 -5.81
N ASN A 68 25.18 2.73 -6.85
CA ASN A 68 26.24 3.70 -7.11
C ASN A 68 26.49 4.54 -5.83
N PRO A 69 27.73 4.52 -5.28
CA PRO A 69 28.08 5.22 -4.04
C PRO A 69 27.78 6.72 -4.02
N GLU A 70 27.69 7.35 -5.20
CA GLU A 70 27.38 8.79 -5.33
C GLU A 70 25.88 9.12 -5.23
N ASN A 71 25.01 8.12 -5.02
CA ASN A 71 23.58 8.35 -4.95
C ASN A 71 23.16 8.97 -3.59
N PRO A 72 22.63 10.22 -3.56
CA PRO A 72 22.28 10.91 -2.32
C PRO A 72 21.15 10.23 -1.51
N LEU A 73 20.38 9.33 -2.13
CA LEU A 73 19.33 8.56 -1.45
C LEU A 73 19.88 7.40 -0.60
N LEU A 74 21.16 7.03 -0.73
CA LEU A 74 21.80 5.96 0.06
C LEU A 74 22.19 6.40 1.48
N LYS A 75 22.48 7.69 1.71
CA LYS A 75 23.10 8.17 2.96
C LYS A 75 22.31 7.84 4.24
N PRO A 76 20.96 7.98 4.28
CA PRO A 76 20.20 7.61 5.47
C PRO A 76 20.17 6.10 5.73
N LEU A 77 20.11 5.29 4.66
CA LEU A 77 20.09 3.83 4.73
C LEU A 77 21.46 3.25 5.11
N SER A 78 22.55 3.80 4.57
CA SER A 78 23.91 3.38 4.89
C SER A 78 24.22 3.55 6.38
N THR A 79 23.74 4.62 7.00
CA THR A 79 23.92 4.89 8.42
C THR A 79 23.30 3.80 9.32
N ALA A 80 22.10 3.32 8.98
CA ALA A 80 21.45 2.24 9.72
C ALA A 80 22.20 0.90 9.54
N MET A 81 22.69 0.63 8.32
CA MET A 81 23.45 -0.57 8.01
C MET A 81 24.81 -0.62 8.72
N GLU A 82 25.56 0.48 8.71
CA GLU A 82 26.86 0.62 9.40
C GLU A 82 26.74 0.41 10.92
N ARG A 83 25.62 0.83 11.50
CA ARG A 83 25.34 0.67 12.93
C ARG A 83 24.75 -0.69 13.29
N HIS A 84 24.52 -1.55 12.30
CA HIS A 84 23.78 -2.81 12.46
C HIS A 84 22.44 -2.61 13.19
N ASP A 85 21.80 -1.46 12.98
CA ASP A 85 20.54 -1.12 13.62
C ASP A 85 19.38 -1.84 12.93
N LYS A 86 18.74 -2.75 13.66
CA LYS A 86 17.61 -3.53 13.18
C LYS A 86 16.26 -2.83 13.38
N GLY A 87 16.21 -1.75 14.15
CA GLY A 87 14.98 -1.02 14.47
C GLY A 87 14.15 -0.67 13.23
N PRO A 88 14.73 0.02 12.24
CA PRO A 88 14.01 0.39 11.02
C PRO A 88 13.46 -0.80 10.24
N ALA A 89 14.14 -1.95 10.27
CA ALA A 89 13.66 -3.15 9.59
C ALA A 89 12.44 -3.75 10.30
N TYR A 90 12.43 -3.77 11.64
CA TYR A 90 11.28 -4.25 12.40
C TYR A 90 10.06 -3.33 12.25
N ASP A 91 10.27 -2.01 12.11
CA ASP A 91 9.17 -1.06 11.86
C ASP A 91 8.50 -1.27 10.49
N LEU A 92 9.23 -1.84 9.52
CA LEU A 92 8.71 -2.11 8.17
C LEU A 92 8.05 -3.49 8.04
N ILE A 93 8.43 -4.47 8.86
CA ILE A 93 7.97 -5.85 8.76
C ILE A 93 6.78 -6.08 9.68
N HIS A 94 5.59 -6.18 9.08
CA HIS A 94 4.35 -6.44 9.81
C HIS A 94 4.01 -7.94 9.92
N ARG A 95 4.51 -8.77 8.98
CA ARG A 95 4.23 -10.20 8.92
C ARG A 95 5.40 -10.96 8.26
N ILE A 96 5.65 -12.17 8.75
CA ILE A 96 6.59 -13.12 8.16
C ILE A 96 5.80 -14.32 7.64
N SER A 97 5.94 -14.60 6.35
CA SER A 97 5.27 -15.72 5.69
C SER A 97 6.22 -16.90 5.52
N ALA A 98 5.66 -18.11 5.36
CA ALA A 98 6.46 -19.27 4.98
C ALA A 98 7.10 -19.07 3.58
N PRO A 99 8.21 -19.75 3.27
CA PRO A 99 8.84 -19.68 1.95
C PRO A 99 7.83 -19.93 0.82
N GLY A 100 7.80 -19.02 -0.17
CA GLY A 100 6.86 -19.09 -1.30
C GLY A 100 5.42 -18.66 -1.01
N LYS A 101 5.07 -18.30 0.24
CA LYS A 101 3.71 -17.92 0.64
C LYS A 101 3.44 -16.43 0.74
N ALA A 102 4.47 -15.59 0.61
CA ALA A 102 4.35 -14.15 0.80
C ALA A 102 3.26 -13.49 -0.07
N LEU A 103 3.20 -13.82 -1.37
CA LEU A 103 2.19 -13.24 -2.26
C LEU A 103 0.76 -13.70 -1.91
N GLU A 104 0.58 -15.00 -1.62
CA GLU A 104 -0.71 -15.57 -1.23
C GLU A 104 -1.23 -14.93 0.07
N GLU A 105 -0.37 -14.81 1.07
CA GLU A 105 -0.73 -14.21 2.36
C GLU A 105 -0.97 -12.70 2.26
N ALA A 106 -0.20 -11.98 1.42
CA ALA A 106 -0.42 -10.56 1.15
C ALA A 106 -1.77 -10.33 0.43
N LEU A 107 -2.12 -11.17 -0.52
CA LEU A 107 -3.43 -11.12 -1.20
C LEU A 107 -4.57 -11.44 -0.23
N SER A 108 -4.40 -12.41 0.66
CA SER A 108 -5.39 -12.71 1.72
C SER A 108 -5.62 -11.51 2.65
N LEU A 109 -4.55 -10.83 3.06
CA LEU A 109 -4.65 -9.60 3.83
C LEU A 109 -5.35 -8.49 3.04
N ALA A 110 -4.97 -8.28 1.77
CA ALA A 110 -5.61 -7.31 0.89
C ALA A 110 -7.13 -7.57 0.77
N LEU A 111 -7.53 -8.83 0.59
CA LEU A 111 -8.94 -9.23 0.56
C LEU A 111 -9.65 -8.88 1.86
N SER A 112 -9.06 -9.15 3.03
CA SER A 112 -9.68 -8.76 4.32
C SER A 112 -9.87 -7.25 4.46
N ILE A 113 -8.94 -6.44 3.93
CA ILE A 113 -9.06 -4.98 3.95
C ILE A 113 -10.23 -4.55 3.05
N THR A 114 -10.37 -5.16 1.87
CA THR A 114 -11.40 -4.80 0.88
C THR A 114 -12.83 -5.08 1.35
N GLN A 115 -12.99 -5.94 2.38
CA GLN A 115 -14.28 -6.24 3.01
C GLN A 115 -14.80 -5.12 3.93
N ASN A 116 -13.98 -4.11 4.22
CA ASN A 116 -14.36 -2.96 5.06
C ASN A 116 -14.79 -1.75 4.21
N GLY A 117 -15.40 -0.77 4.87
CA GLY A 117 -15.77 0.50 4.25
C GLY A 117 -14.52 1.23 3.72
N PRO A 118 -14.44 1.51 2.40
CA PRO A 118 -13.25 2.10 1.80
C PRO A 118 -12.96 3.51 2.35
N ARG A 119 -13.97 4.33 2.66
CA ARG A 119 -13.78 5.64 3.29
C ARG A 119 -13.30 5.50 4.73
N SER A 120 -13.82 4.53 5.48
CA SER A 120 -13.43 4.23 6.86
C SER A 120 -11.97 3.77 6.95
N VAL A 121 -11.54 2.86 6.07
CA VAL A 121 -10.14 2.41 6.00
C VAL A 121 -9.22 3.57 5.64
N ARG A 122 -9.59 4.39 4.64
CA ARG A 122 -8.81 5.57 4.26
C ARG A 122 -8.71 6.59 5.39
N HIS A 123 -9.80 6.82 6.11
CA HIS A 123 -9.85 7.71 7.27
C HIS A 123 -8.92 7.22 8.39
N ALA A 124 -9.00 5.93 8.76
CA ALA A 124 -8.11 5.37 9.78
C ALA A 124 -6.62 5.51 9.39
N LEU A 125 -6.27 5.21 8.13
CA LEU A 125 -4.91 5.41 7.63
C LEU A 125 -4.48 6.87 7.60
N TYR A 126 -5.40 7.79 7.28
CA TYR A 126 -5.15 9.23 7.30
C TYR A 126 -4.81 9.70 8.71
N MET A 127 -5.61 9.32 9.71
CA MET A 127 -5.37 9.66 11.11
C MET A 127 -4.02 9.13 11.59
N ILE A 128 -3.76 7.83 11.43
CA ILE A 128 -2.49 7.20 11.86
C ILE A 128 -1.26 7.92 11.28
N ARG A 129 -1.34 8.35 10.00
CA ARG A 129 -0.22 9.04 9.32
C ARG A 129 -0.07 10.50 9.70
N LYS A 130 -1.13 11.15 10.20
CA LYS A 130 -1.13 12.58 10.53
C LYS A 130 -0.86 12.86 11.99
N THR A 131 -1.19 11.94 12.89
CA THR A 131 -1.15 12.20 14.35
C THR A 131 0.24 12.07 14.98
N GLY A 132 1.24 11.52 14.28
CA GLY A 132 2.59 11.35 14.84
C GLY A 132 3.28 12.65 15.26
N ASP A 133 2.93 13.77 14.62
CA ASP A 133 3.56 15.08 14.84
C ASP A 133 2.66 16.07 15.60
N LEU A 134 1.46 15.66 16.01
CA LEU A 134 0.44 16.55 16.59
C LEU A 134 0.32 16.39 18.10
N THR A 135 -0.10 17.45 18.77
CA THR A 135 -0.55 17.36 20.16
C THR A 135 -1.86 16.58 20.25
N THR A 136 -2.20 16.13 21.46
CA THR A 136 -3.47 15.45 21.74
C THR A 136 -4.68 16.31 21.33
N GLN A 137 -4.63 17.62 21.60
CA GLN A 137 -5.73 18.54 21.28
C GLN A 137 -5.92 18.67 19.77
N GLU A 138 -4.83 18.90 19.02
CA GLU A 138 -4.89 18.99 17.55
C GLU A 138 -5.35 17.66 16.92
N THR A 139 -4.94 16.53 17.50
CA THR A 139 -5.38 15.20 17.07
C THR A 139 -6.90 15.03 17.24
N LEU A 140 -7.46 15.43 18.38
CA LEU A 140 -8.90 15.32 18.65
C LEU A 140 -9.74 16.23 17.74
N GLU A 141 -9.23 17.43 17.45
CA GLU A 141 -9.88 18.37 16.52
C GLU A 141 -9.92 17.80 15.10
N LEU A 142 -8.77 17.29 14.62
CA LEU A 142 -8.67 16.63 13.31
C LEU A 142 -9.56 15.39 13.23
N GLU A 143 -9.59 14.56 14.28
CA GLU A 143 -10.43 13.38 14.37
C GLU A 143 -11.90 13.74 14.26
N THR A 144 -12.34 14.77 15.00
CA THR A 144 -13.74 15.21 15.03
C THR A 144 -14.20 15.64 13.63
N GLU A 145 -13.43 16.48 12.94
CA GLU A 145 -13.77 16.95 11.59
C GLU A 145 -13.81 15.80 10.57
N ALA A 146 -12.79 14.95 10.59
CA ALA A 146 -12.68 13.85 9.66
C ALA A 146 -13.75 12.77 9.93
N ALA A 147 -14.15 12.54 11.19
CA ALA A 147 -15.21 11.63 11.57
C ALA A 147 -16.59 12.17 11.15
N ALA A 148 -16.84 13.47 11.34
CA ALA A 148 -18.07 14.11 10.87
C ALA A 148 -18.23 13.95 9.34
N THR A 149 -17.15 14.14 8.58
CA THR A 149 -17.13 13.92 7.13
C THR A 149 -17.45 12.47 6.77
N LEU A 150 -16.86 11.49 7.48
CA LEU A 150 -17.10 10.07 7.24
C LEU A 150 -18.56 9.68 7.55
N ILE A 151 -19.12 10.16 8.66
CA ILE A 151 -20.52 9.92 9.03
C ILE A 151 -21.47 10.50 7.98
N ALA A 152 -21.21 11.75 7.55
CA ALA A 152 -22.02 12.42 6.53
C ALA A 152 -21.99 11.70 5.17
N SER A 153 -20.92 10.95 4.87
CA SER A 153 -20.83 10.14 3.65
C SER A 153 -21.84 8.96 3.59
N GLY A 154 -22.46 8.61 4.71
CA GLY A 154 -23.42 7.51 4.80
C GLY A 154 -22.82 6.10 4.77
N GLU A 155 -21.50 5.95 4.64
CA GLU A 155 -20.84 4.64 4.58
C GLU A 155 -21.15 3.76 5.81
N SER A 156 -21.27 4.37 6.99
CA SER A 156 -21.62 3.69 8.24
C SER A 156 -22.99 3.01 8.19
N ILE A 157 -23.94 3.53 7.40
CA ILE A 157 -25.30 2.96 7.24
C ILE A 157 -25.21 1.57 6.62
N HIS A 158 -24.32 1.35 5.66
CA HIS A 158 -24.11 0.05 5.03
C HIS A 158 -23.60 -0.98 6.05
N GLY A 159 -22.65 -0.58 6.90
CA GLY A 159 -22.13 -1.42 7.97
C GLY A 159 -23.19 -1.77 9.03
N ILE A 160 -23.93 -0.77 9.50
CA ILE A 160 -24.98 -0.95 10.51
C ILE A 160 -26.12 -1.82 9.96
N SER A 161 -26.58 -1.54 8.73
CA SER A 161 -27.67 -2.30 8.08
C SER A 161 -27.29 -3.77 7.91
N ALA A 162 -26.08 -4.05 7.42
CA ALA A 162 -25.58 -5.41 7.26
C ALA A 162 -25.49 -6.16 8.59
N PHE A 163 -25.03 -5.50 9.65
CA PHE A 163 -24.99 -6.07 10.99
C PHE A 163 -26.38 -6.42 11.52
N LEU A 164 -27.35 -5.50 11.42
CA LEU A 164 -28.73 -5.71 11.87
C LEU A 164 -29.44 -6.82 11.08
N THR A 165 -29.14 -6.95 9.79
CA THR A 165 -29.74 -7.96 8.90
C THR A 165 -28.97 -9.28 8.84
N ARG A 166 -27.81 -9.37 9.51
CA ARG A 166 -26.86 -10.51 9.45
C ARG A 166 -26.44 -10.87 8.03
N GLN A 167 -26.30 -9.86 7.18
CA GLN A 167 -25.80 -9.98 5.81
C GLN A 167 -24.36 -9.43 5.72
N LYS A 168 -23.68 -9.72 4.60
CA LYS A 168 -22.38 -9.13 4.31
C LYS A 168 -22.59 -7.66 3.88
N PRO A 169 -21.82 -6.70 4.41
CA PRO A 169 -21.95 -5.31 3.98
C PRO A 169 -21.46 -5.13 2.54
N GLU A 170 -22.22 -4.35 1.78
CA GLU A 170 -21.83 -3.84 0.47
C GLU A 170 -21.53 -2.35 0.59
N PHE A 171 -20.27 -1.98 0.36
CA PHE A 171 -19.81 -0.60 0.49
C PHE A 171 -19.57 0.03 -0.89
N PRO A 172 -20.16 1.20 -1.19
CA PRO A 172 -19.99 1.90 -2.46
C PRO A 172 -18.57 2.45 -2.63
N GLU A 173 -18.12 2.62 -3.88
CA GLU A 173 -16.78 3.15 -4.14
C GLU A 173 -16.69 4.65 -3.82
N PRO A 174 -15.51 5.15 -3.36
CA PRO A 174 -15.31 6.56 -3.13
C PRO A 174 -15.29 7.32 -4.47
N GLY A 175 -16.40 8.00 -4.78
CA GLY A 175 -16.64 8.71 -6.04
C GLY A 175 -18.05 8.49 -6.62
N GLU A 176 -18.80 7.52 -6.09
CA GLU A 176 -20.17 7.20 -6.52
C GLU A 176 -21.28 8.00 -5.80
N SER A 177 -20.93 9.08 -5.08
CA SER A 177 -21.90 9.95 -4.39
C SER A 177 -21.46 11.40 -4.28
#